data_AF-A0A813K1I3-F1
#
_entry.id   AF-A0A813K1I3-F1
#
_cell.length_a   1.000
_cell.length_b   1.000
_cell.length_c   1.000
_cell.angle_alpha   90.00
_cell.angle_beta   90.00
_cell.angle_gamma   90.00
#
_symmetry.space_group_name_H-M   'P 1'
#
loop_
_entity.id
_entity.type
_entity.pdbx_description
1 polymer ?
#
loop_
_entity_poly.entity_id
_entity_poly.type
_entity_poly.pdbx_seq_one_letter_code
_entity_poly.pdbx_strand_id
1 'polypeptide(L)'
;DFLAKRLEIFADKRNNPNVDALSGLSPWLHFGQISAQRCALRVRDVGEATGASAGMKKGCEAFIEESVVRRELSDNFCFYNDKYDSLEGGAIWAQLSLKDHEKDKREFVYSLEELEAGKTHDDLWNAAQLQIVRE
;
A
#
# COMPACT_ATOMS: atom_id res chain seq x y z
N ASP A 1 13.79 -9.08 -11.31
CA ASP A 1 14.28 -7.72 -11.02
C ASP A 1 14.20 -7.39 -9.53
N PHE A 2 13.00 -7.28 -8.93
CA PHE A 2 12.81 -6.97 -7.49
C PHE A 2 13.73 -7.74 -6.54
N LEU A 3 13.68 -9.08 -6.56
CA LEU A 3 14.49 -9.93 -5.67
C LEU A 3 16.01 -9.67 -5.76
N ALA A 4 16.50 -9.32 -6.94
CA ALA A 4 17.93 -9.20 -7.19
C ALA A 4 18.48 -7.79 -6.91
N LYS A 5 17.63 -6.75 -7.02
CA LYS A 5 18.08 -5.35 -7.00
C LYS A 5 17.44 -4.49 -5.91
N ARG A 6 16.20 -4.79 -5.52
CA ARG A 6 15.37 -3.89 -4.71
C ARG A 6 14.98 -4.49 -3.35
N LEU A 7 14.96 -5.81 -3.22
CA LEU A 7 14.60 -6.49 -1.97
C LEU A 7 15.48 -6.05 -0.79
N GLU A 8 16.79 -5.87 -0.99
CA GLU A 8 17.72 -5.50 0.09
C GLU A 8 17.41 -4.15 0.72
N ILE A 9 16.94 -3.20 -0.10
CA ILE A 9 16.60 -1.84 0.35
C ILE A 9 15.11 -1.69 0.67
N PHE A 10 14.29 -2.71 0.38
CA PHE A 10 12.83 -2.63 0.45
C PHE A 10 12.36 -2.17 1.85
N ALA A 11 12.84 -2.82 2.90
CA ALA A 11 12.43 -2.50 4.27
C ALA A 11 12.70 -1.03 4.64
N ASP A 12 13.87 -0.50 4.24
CA ASP A 12 14.31 0.84 4.61
C ASP A 12 13.77 1.94 3.68
N LYS A 13 13.39 1.59 2.44
CA LYS A 13 13.05 2.57 1.39
C LYS A 13 11.61 2.49 0.88
N ARG A 14 10.81 1.48 1.27
CA ARG A 14 9.40 1.34 0.82
C ARG A 14 8.50 2.54 1.07
N ASN A 15 8.84 3.39 2.05
CA ASN A 15 8.07 4.60 2.39
C ASN A 15 8.62 5.87 1.72
N ASN A 16 9.64 5.77 0.85
CA ASN A 16 10.18 6.90 0.12
C ASN A 16 9.73 6.84 -1.36
N PRO A 17 8.79 7.70 -1.79
CA PRO A 17 8.28 7.68 -3.17
C PRO A 17 9.32 8.09 -4.21
N ASN A 18 10.45 8.70 -3.80
CA ASN A 18 11.54 9.07 -4.71
C ASN A 18 12.54 7.93 -4.98
N VAL A 19 12.30 6.74 -4.42
CA VAL A 19 13.18 5.57 -4.58
C VAL A 19 12.36 4.42 -5.12
N ASP A 20 12.78 3.85 -6.26
CA ASP A 20 12.20 2.61 -6.78
C ASP A 20 12.63 1.41 -5.91
N ALA A 21 11.97 1.26 -4.77
CA ALA A 21 12.21 0.20 -3.80
C ALA A 21 11.12 -0.88 -3.84
N LEU A 22 9.91 -0.55 -4.29
CA LEU A 22 8.76 -1.44 -4.23
C LEU A 22 8.89 -2.62 -5.20
N SER A 23 8.08 -3.66 -5.01
CA SER A 23 8.11 -4.83 -5.89
C SER A 23 7.50 -4.58 -7.26
N GLY A 24 6.60 -3.59 -7.34
CA GLY A 24 5.72 -3.36 -8.48
C GLY A 24 4.63 -4.43 -8.64
N LEU A 25 4.61 -5.50 -7.82
CA LEU A 25 3.84 -6.71 -8.13
C LEU A 25 2.30 -6.57 -8.08
N SER A 26 1.76 -5.45 -7.62
CA SER A 26 0.32 -5.29 -7.37
C SER A 26 -0.56 -5.50 -8.61
N PRO A 27 -0.23 -5.05 -9.85
CA PRO A 27 -1.09 -5.30 -11.01
C PRO A 27 -1.18 -6.80 -11.32
N TRP A 28 -0.05 -7.51 -11.25
CA TRP A 28 -0.01 -8.95 -11.51
C TRP A 28 -0.72 -9.77 -10.43
N LEU A 29 -0.61 -9.35 -9.17
CA LEU A 29 -1.31 -9.99 -8.05
C LEU A 29 -2.82 -9.76 -8.13
N HIS A 30 -3.25 -8.53 -8.44
CA HIS A 30 -4.66 -8.16 -8.58
C HIS A 30 -5.38 -9.03 -9.63
N PHE A 31 -4.75 -9.24 -10.79
CA PHE A 31 -5.31 -10.06 -11.86
C PHE A 31 -5.00 -11.56 -11.73
N GLY A 32 -4.34 -12.00 -10.66
CA GLY A 32 -3.99 -13.42 -10.45
C GLY A 32 -2.99 -13.98 -11.48
N GLN A 33 -2.25 -13.13 -12.18
CA GLN A 33 -1.21 -13.54 -13.15
C GLN A 33 0.02 -14.13 -12.45
N ILE A 34 0.22 -13.83 -11.16
CA ILE A 34 1.20 -14.47 -10.30
C ILE A 34 0.57 -14.75 -8.93
N SER A 35 0.92 -15.90 -8.34
CA SER A 35 0.44 -16.28 -7.01
C SER A 35 1.20 -15.54 -5.90
N ALA A 36 0.48 -14.94 -4.95
CA ALA A 36 1.07 -14.34 -3.74
C ALA A 36 1.88 -15.37 -2.93
N GLN A 37 1.39 -16.61 -2.82
CA GLN A 37 2.10 -17.70 -2.17
C GLN A 37 3.42 -18.00 -2.87
N ARG A 38 3.44 -18.01 -4.21
CA ARG A 38 4.68 -18.18 -4.98
C ARG A 38 5.68 -17.05 -4.70
N CYS A 39 5.21 -15.81 -4.62
CA CYS A 39 6.04 -14.66 -4.27
C CYS A 39 6.67 -14.82 -2.88
N ALA A 40 5.85 -15.15 -1.86
CA ALA A 40 6.32 -15.32 -0.49
C ALA A 40 7.35 -16.45 -0.36
N LEU A 41 7.10 -17.62 -0.98
CA LEU A 41 8.06 -18.73 -1.01
C LEU A 41 9.39 -18.29 -1.63
N ARG A 42 9.35 -17.59 -2.76
CA ARG A 42 10.58 -17.19 -3.46
C ARG A 42 11.38 -16.13 -2.70
N VAL A 43 10.69 -15.18 -2.05
CA VAL A 43 11.32 -14.17 -1.21
C VAL A 43 11.99 -14.81 0.00
N ARG A 44 11.31 -15.77 0.65
CA ARG A 44 11.87 -16.55 1.76
C ARG A 44 13.13 -17.31 1.35
N ASP A 45 13.10 -18.02 0.22
CA ASP A 45 14.28 -18.77 -0.27
C ASP A 45 15.52 -17.86 -0.44
N VAL A 46 15.32 -16.60 -0.87
CA VAL A 46 16.40 -15.62 -1.02
C VAL A 46 16.86 -15.08 0.34
N GLY A 47 15.93 -14.79 1.25
CA GLY A 47 16.25 -14.30 2.60
C GLY A 47 16.96 -15.33 3.49
N GLU A 48 16.66 -16.62 3.28
CA GLU A 48 17.25 -17.75 4.02
C GLU A 48 18.52 -18.31 3.35
N ALA A 49 18.86 -17.85 2.15
CA ALA A 49 20.05 -18.30 1.44
C ALA A 49 21.32 -18.04 2.26
N THR A 50 22.26 -19.00 2.22
CA THR A 50 23.58 -18.83 2.84
C THR A 50 24.28 -17.59 2.27
N GLY A 51 24.67 -16.66 3.13
CA GLY A 51 25.30 -15.40 2.74
C GLY A 51 24.33 -14.24 2.48
N ALA A 52 23.01 -14.41 2.68
CA ALA A 52 22.07 -13.30 2.61
C ALA A 52 22.44 -12.18 3.60
N SER A 53 22.52 -10.95 3.08
CA SER A 53 22.83 -9.77 3.87
C SER A 53 21.73 -9.46 4.90
N ALA A 54 22.06 -8.66 5.91
CA ALA A 54 21.07 -8.21 6.89
C ALA A 54 19.93 -7.41 6.24
N GLY A 55 20.23 -6.61 5.21
CA GLY A 55 19.22 -5.87 4.44
C GLY A 55 18.28 -6.81 3.69
N MET A 56 18.82 -7.86 3.06
CA MET A 56 17.99 -8.88 2.38
C MET A 56 17.03 -9.61 3.32
N LYS A 57 17.48 -9.97 4.53
CA LYS A 57 16.62 -10.60 5.55
C LYS A 57 15.49 -9.66 5.99
N LYS A 58 15.82 -8.41 6.32
CA LYS A 58 14.81 -7.39 6.68
C LYS A 58 13.84 -7.13 5.54
N GLY A 59 14.34 -7.04 4.31
CA GLY A 59 13.53 -6.88 3.10
C GLY A 59 12.56 -8.04 2.89
N CYS A 60 13.02 -9.27 3.13
CA CYS A 60 12.19 -10.48 3.09
C CYS A 60 11.06 -10.43 4.12
N GLU A 61 11.37 -10.17 5.39
CA GLU A 61 10.37 -10.04 6.47
C GLU A 61 9.34 -8.96 6.15
N ALA A 62 9.79 -7.76 5.76
CA ALA A 62 8.91 -6.66 5.40
C ALA A 62 8.03 -6.98 4.19
N PHE A 63 8.56 -7.66 3.17
CA PHE A 63 7.77 -8.04 2.00
C PHE A 63 6.69 -9.07 2.36
N ILE A 64 7.01 -10.05 3.20
CA ILE A 64 6.05 -11.07 3.64
C ILE A 64 4.92 -10.43 4.46
N GLU A 65 5.25 -9.50 5.36
CA GLU A 65 4.24 -8.73 6.11
C GLU A 65 3.26 -8.01 5.19
N GLU A 66 3.75 -7.30 4.17
CA GLU A 66 2.88 -6.55 3.26
C GLU A 66 2.11 -7.47 2.28
N SER A 67 2.75 -8.51 1.74
CA SER A 67 2.16 -9.36 0.69
C SER A 67 1.29 -10.50 1.20
N VAL A 68 1.47 -10.91 2.45
CA VAL A 68 0.67 -11.96 3.11
C VAL A 68 -0.24 -11.33 4.14
N VAL A 69 0.31 -10.76 5.22
CA VAL A 69 -0.49 -10.28 6.36
C VAL A 69 -1.42 -9.15 5.94
N ARG A 70 -0.89 -8.07 5.34
CA ARG A 70 -1.73 -6.91 4.98
C ARG A 70 -2.71 -7.23 3.85
N ARG A 71 -2.25 -7.93 2.81
CA ARG A 71 -3.10 -8.35 1.69
C ARG A 71 -4.25 -9.26 2.14
N GLU A 72 -3.96 -10.30 2.92
CA GLU A 72 -4.99 -11.25 3.37
C GLU A 72 -5.89 -10.65 4.46
N LEU A 73 -5.39 -9.67 5.22
CA LEU A 73 -6.21 -8.86 6.11
C LEU A 73 -7.22 -7.99 5.33
N SER A 74 -6.87 -7.49 4.14
CA SER A 74 -7.84 -6.80 3.27
C SER A 74 -8.93 -7.74 2.77
N ASP A 75 -8.58 -8.96 2.33
CA ASP A 75 -9.56 -9.98 1.96
C ASP A 75 -10.45 -10.35 3.17
N ASN A 76 -9.87 -10.51 4.35
CA ASN A 76 -10.59 -10.74 5.60
C ASN A 76 -11.59 -9.61 5.89
N PHE A 77 -11.17 -8.35 5.76
CA PHE A 77 -12.02 -7.19 5.99
C PHE A 77 -13.22 -7.19 5.04
N CYS A 78 -12.99 -7.33 3.73
CA CYS A 78 -14.08 -7.35 2.75
C CYS A 78 -15.00 -8.57 2.90
N PHE A 79 -14.45 -9.73 3.29
CA PHE A 79 -15.23 -10.96 3.46
C PHE A 79 -16.14 -10.94 4.70
N TYR A 80 -15.66 -10.37 5.81
CA TYR A 80 -16.40 -10.35 7.09
C TYR A 80 -17.15 -9.04 7.36
N ASN A 81 -17.05 -8.06 6.47
CA ASN A 81 -17.72 -6.78 6.60
C ASN A 81 -18.46 -6.42 5.30
N ASP A 82 -19.78 -6.64 5.28
CA ASP A 82 -20.64 -6.29 4.14
C ASP A 82 -20.67 -4.79 3.82
N LYS A 83 -20.14 -3.94 4.71
CA LYS A 83 -20.07 -2.48 4.56
C LYS A 83 -18.62 -1.99 4.41
N TYR A 84 -17.76 -2.80 3.79
CA TYR A 84 -16.33 -2.50 3.65
C TYR A 84 -16.03 -1.21 2.88
N ASP A 85 -16.97 -0.74 2.06
CA ASP A 85 -16.87 0.47 1.22
C ASP A 85 -17.67 1.66 1.79
N SER A 86 -18.12 1.59 3.05
CA SER A 86 -18.88 2.65 3.69
C SER A 86 -18.36 2.99 5.09
N LEU A 87 -18.72 4.17 5.61
CA LEU A 87 -18.28 4.63 6.94
C LEU A 87 -18.75 3.69 8.06
N GLU A 88 -19.92 3.07 7.88
CA GLU A 88 -20.49 2.11 8.82
C GLU A 88 -19.61 0.86 9.02
N GLY A 89 -18.75 0.54 8.05
CA GLY A 89 -17.78 -0.55 8.16
C GLY A 89 -16.52 -0.20 8.97
N GLY A 90 -16.31 1.08 9.31
CA GLY A 90 -15.17 1.53 10.10
C GLY A 90 -15.27 1.12 11.58
N ALA A 91 -14.17 1.21 12.31
CA ALA A 91 -14.20 0.99 13.76
C ALA A 91 -15.08 2.03 14.47
N ILE A 92 -15.84 1.61 15.49
CA ILE A 92 -16.81 2.48 16.19
C ILE A 92 -16.17 3.79 16.69
N TRP A 93 -14.97 3.73 17.25
CA TRP A 93 -14.27 4.92 17.73
C TRP A 93 -13.95 5.92 16.61
N ALA A 94 -13.63 5.43 15.41
CA ALA A 94 -13.36 6.27 14.25
C ALA A 94 -14.66 6.91 13.72
N GLN A 95 -15.76 6.15 13.68
CA GLN A 95 -17.07 6.68 13.31
C GLN A 95 -17.52 7.80 14.27
N LEU A 96 -17.35 7.59 15.58
CA LEU A 96 -17.71 8.59 16.59
C LEU A 96 -16.85 9.85 16.47
N SER A 97 -15.52 9.69 16.32
CA SER A 97 -14.63 10.83 16.15
C SER A 97 -14.97 11.64 14.88
N LEU A 98 -15.20 10.98 13.74
CA LEU A 98 -15.60 11.66 12.50
C LEU A 98 -16.94 12.40 12.65
N LYS A 99 -17.89 11.82 13.41
CA LYS A 99 -19.18 12.45 13.71
C LYS A 99 -19.02 13.69 14.60
N ASP A 100 -18.16 13.64 15.60
CA ASP A 100 -17.91 14.78 16.49
C ASP A 100 -17.34 15.98 15.72
N HIS A 101 -16.53 15.72 14.69
CA HIS A 101 -15.91 16.73 13.82
C HIS A 101 -16.72 17.05 12.55
N GLU A 102 -17.95 16.54 12.41
CA GLU A 102 -18.75 16.70 11.19
C GLU A 102 -19.01 18.17 10.84
N LYS A 103 -19.18 19.03 11.85
CA LYS A 103 -19.53 20.45 11.69
C LYS A 103 -18.32 21.38 11.59
N ASP A 104 -17.12 20.84 11.67
CA ASP A 104 -15.91 21.64 11.56
C ASP A 104 -15.81 22.23 10.15
N LYS A 105 -15.54 23.52 10.06
CA LYS A 105 -15.34 24.18 8.77
C LYS A 105 -14.07 23.63 8.13
N ARG A 106 -14.20 23.02 6.95
CA ARG A 106 -13.04 22.59 6.14
C ARG A 106 -12.33 23.83 5.59
N GLU A 107 -11.01 23.83 5.64
CA GLU A 107 -10.18 24.91 5.09
C GLU A 107 -10.30 24.97 3.55
N PHE A 108 -10.28 23.79 2.91
CA PHE A 108 -10.47 23.62 1.47
C PHE A 108 -11.55 22.57 1.21
N VAL A 109 -12.39 22.82 0.20
CA VAL A 109 -13.39 21.87 -0.30
C VAL A 109 -13.24 21.82 -1.80
N TYR A 110 -12.90 20.64 -2.31
CA TYR A 110 -12.67 20.39 -3.74
C TYR A 110 -13.84 19.62 -4.33
N SER A 111 -14.15 19.94 -5.59
CA SER A 111 -14.94 19.08 -6.46
C SER A 111 -14.17 17.82 -6.84
N LEU A 112 -14.90 16.80 -7.32
CA LEU A 112 -14.28 15.56 -7.79
C LEU A 112 -13.35 15.83 -8.98
N GLU A 113 -13.75 16.73 -9.88
CA GLU A 113 -13.00 17.09 -11.08
C GLU A 113 -11.69 17.83 -10.73
N GLU A 114 -11.69 18.65 -9.67
CA GLU A 114 -10.47 19.28 -9.15
C GLU A 114 -9.50 18.25 -8.57
N LEU A 115 -10.01 17.30 -7.79
CA LEU A 115 -9.21 16.22 -7.24
C LEU A 115 -8.66 15.33 -8.35
N GLU A 116 -9.50 14.87 -9.29
CA GLU A 116 -9.09 14.01 -10.39
C GLU A 116 -7.99 14.65 -11.25
N ALA A 117 -8.10 15.95 -11.51
CA ALA A 117 -7.14 16.72 -12.29
C ALA A 117 -5.87 17.14 -11.52
N GLY A 118 -5.74 16.82 -10.23
CA GLY A 118 -4.60 17.23 -9.41
C GLY A 118 -4.52 18.74 -9.22
N LYS A 119 -5.66 19.40 -8.95
CA LYS A 119 -5.78 20.87 -8.84
C LYS A 119 -6.13 21.31 -7.43
N THR A 120 -5.37 20.83 -6.45
CA THR A 120 -5.47 21.29 -5.07
C THR A 120 -4.45 22.39 -4.80
N HIS A 121 -4.52 22.97 -3.60
CA HIS A 121 -3.53 23.91 -3.10
C HIS A 121 -2.18 23.25 -2.74
N ASP A 122 -2.15 21.91 -2.63
CA ASP A 122 -0.99 21.15 -2.16
C ASP A 122 -0.29 20.44 -3.34
N ASP A 123 0.93 20.90 -3.66
CA ASP A 123 1.75 20.35 -4.74
C ASP A 123 2.11 18.87 -4.53
N LEU A 124 2.27 18.41 -3.28
CA LEU A 124 2.56 17.01 -2.98
C LEU A 124 1.34 16.13 -3.27
N TRP A 125 0.15 16.59 -2.88
CA TRP A 125 -1.10 15.89 -3.19
C TRP A 125 -1.30 15.82 -4.71
N ASN A 126 -1.09 16.93 -5.41
CA ASN A 126 -1.20 17.01 -6.86
C ASN A 126 -0.20 16.06 -7.54
N ALA A 127 1.05 15.99 -7.05
CA ALA A 127 2.06 15.09 -7.60
C ALA A 127 1.67 13.61 -7.44
N ALA A 128 1.12 13.22 -6.28
CA ALA A 128 0.65 11.85 -6.05
C ALA A 128 -0.52 11.47 -6.97
N GLN A 129 -1.50 12.36 -7.13
CA GLN A 129 -2.61 12.13 -8.05
C GLN A 129 -2.13 12.03 -9.51
N LEU A 130 -1.24 12.93 -9.94
CA LEU A 130 -0.71 12.91 -11.30
C LEU A 130 0.13 11.67 -11.59
N GLN A 131 0.77 11.06 -10.58
CA GLN A 131 1.43 9.78 -10.74
C GLN A 131 0.41 8.68 -11.06
N ILE A 132 -0.70 8.59 -10.33
CA ILE A 132 -1.78 7.61 -10.57
C ILE A 132 -2.35 7.74 -11.99
N VAL A 133 -2.49 8.97 -12.51
CA VAL A 133 -3.07 9.22 -13.84
C VAL A 133 -2.11 8.85 -14.99
N ARG A 134 -0.80 8.91 -14.75
CA ARG A 134 0.22 8.82 -15.82
C ARG A 134 0.95 7.48 -15.88
N GLU A 135 0.99 6.74 -14.77
CA GLU A 135 1.77 5.49 -14.61
C GLU A 135 0.85 4.29 -14.35
#